data_AF-A0A0S7ZBG7-F1
#
_entry.id   AF-A0A0S7ZBG7-F1
#
_cell.length_a   1.000
_cell.length_b   1.000
_cell.length_c   1.000
_cell.angle_alpha   90.00
_cell.angle_beta   90.00
_cell.angle_gamma   90.00
#
_symmetry.space_group_name_H-M   'P 1'
#
loop_
_entity.id
_entity.type
_entity.pdbx_description
1 polymer ?
#
loop_
_entity_poly.entity_id
_entity_poly.type
_entity_poly.pdbx_seq_one_letter_code
_entity_poly.pdbx_strand_id
1 'polypeptide(L)'
;MQFKCLILDHDDTAVNSTAEIHYPAHLEVMRVLRPHLVPVSLDEWFLKNFNPGIMEYLIEELGFSEAEVQIEYRIWREHTTRTIPHFFPDILNA
;
A
#
# COMPACT_ATOMS: atom_id res chain seq x y z
N MET A 1 -1.23 -26.81 -27.00
CA MET A 1 -1.22 -27.46 -25.67
C MET A 1 -1.96 -26.54 -24.70
N GLN A 2 -2.93 -27.07 -23.95
CA GLN A 2 -3.54 -26.35 -22.82
C GLN A 2 -2.83 -26.79 -21.55
N PHE A 3 -2.44 -25.82 -20.71
CA PHE A 3 -1.89 -26.08 -19.39
C PHE A 3 -2.89 -25.59 -18.34
N LYS A 4 -3.02 -26.35 -17.26
CA LYS A 4 -3.67 -25.85 -16.05
C LYS A 4 -2.69 -24.92 -15.36
N CYS A 5 -3.06 -23.65 -15.22
CA CYS A 5 -2.25 -22.63 -14.56
C CYS A 5 -3.07 -21.97 -13.46
N LEU A 6 -2.43 -21.77 -12.30
CA LEU A 6 -2.92 -20.93 -11.23
C LEU A 6 -1.95 -19.76 -11.11
N ILE A 7 -2.47 -18.54 -11.22
CA ILE A 7 -1.73 -17.30 -11.01
C ILE A 7 -2.22 -16.73 -9.70
N LEU A 8 -1.28 -16.42 -8.81
CA LEU A 8 -1.56 -15.78 -7.53
C LEU A 8 -0.87 -14.43 -7.53
N ASP A 9 -1.60 -13.42 -7.11
CA ASP A 9 -1.01 -12.15 -6.75
C ASP A 9 -0.28 -12.28 -5.40
N HIS A 10 0.65 -11.37 -5.14
CA HIS A 10 1.45 -11.36 -3.93
C HIS A 10 0.75 -10.57 -2.83
N ASP A 11 0.62 -9.26 -3.04
CA ASP A 11 0.15 -8.31 -2.05
C ASP A 11 -1.34 -8.50 -1.77
N ASP A 12 -1.69 -8.53 -0.48
CA ASP A 12 -3.04 -8.73 0.03
C ASP A 12 -3.80 -9.97 -0.51
N THR A 13 -3.07 -10.88 -1.17
CA THR A 13 -3.56 -12.19 -1.62
C THR A 13 -2.79 -13.31 -0.92
N ALA A 14 -1.47 -13.30 -1.02
CA ALA A 14 -0.62 -14.27 -0.35
C ALA A 14 -0.15 -13.74 1.02
N VAL A 15 0.15 -12.45 1.11
CA VAL A 15 0.72 -11.82 2.30
C VAL A 15 -0.09 -10.61 2.76
N ASN A 16 -0.07 -10.33 4.06
CA ASN A 16 -0.76 -9.21 4.71
C ASN A 16 0.02 -7.89 4.55
N SER A 17 0.38 -7.53 3.31
CA SER A 17 1.31 -6.43 3.03
C SER A 17 0.71 -5.04 3.24
N THR A 18 -0.58 -4.81 2.97
CA THR A 18 -1.14 -3.47 3.22
C THR A 18 -1.17 -3.12 4.70
N ALA A 19 -1.63 -4.03 5.56
CA ALA A 19 -1.71 -3.74 7.00
C ALA A 19 -0.32 -3.62 7.66
N GLU A 20 0.66 -4.39 7.19
CA GLU A 20 1.99 -4.46 7.81
C GLU A 20 3.01 -3.51 7.18
N ILE A 21 2.79 -3.06 5.93
CA ILE A 21 3.75 -2.26 5.18
C ILE A 21 3.11 -1.00 4.58
N HIS A 22 2.14 -1.14 3.68
CA HIS A 22 1.70 -0.02 2.85
C HIS A 22 0.92 1.04 3.64
N TYR A 23 0.05 0.63 4.56
CA TYR A 23 -0.67 1.56 5.41
C TYR A 23 0.22 2.25 6.44
N PRO A 24 1.13 1.56 7.17
CA PRO A 24 2.15 2.23 7.98
C PRO A 24 3.00 3.24 7.21
N ALA A 25 3.38 2.93 5.97
CA ALA A 25 4.07 3.88 5.10
C ALA A 25 3.20 5.11 4.81
N HIS A 26 1.92 4.91 4.47
CA HIS A 26 0.97 6.01 4.27
C HIS A 26 0.81 6.89 5.51
N LEU A 27 0.71 6.30 6.70
CA LEU A 27 0.61 7.06 7.95
C LEU A 27 1.84 7.96 8.16
N GLU A 28 3.03 7.47 7.84
CA GLU A 28 4.25 8.27 7.90
C GLU A 28 4.26 9.39 6.85
N VAL A 29 3.83 9.09 5.62
CA VAL A 29 3.68 10.07 4.54
C VAL A 29 2.73 11.19 4.98
N MET A 30 1.57 10.85 5.55
CA MET A 30 0.62 11.84 6.07
C MET A 30 1.21 12.66 7.21
N ARG A 31 1.93 12.02 8.15
CA ARG A 31 2.63 12.73 9.23
C ARG A 31 3.65 13.74 8.70
N VAL A 32 4.35 13.42 7.61
CA VAL A 32 5.40 14.27 7.03
C VAL A 32 4.83 15.38 6.14
N LEU A 33 3.92 15.03 5.23
CA LEU A 33 3.46 15.92 4.17
C LEU A 33 2.11 16.59 4.48
N ARG A 34 1.27 15.97 5.30
CA ARG A 34 -0.07 16.47 5.65
C ARG A 34 -0.34 16.36 7.16
N PRO A 35 0.53 16.89 8.04
CA PRO A 35 0.42 16.71 9.50
C PRO A 35 -0.87 17.30 10.11
N HIS A 36 -1.57 18.14 9.36
CA HIS A 36 -2.83 18.77 9.77
C HIS A 36 -4.07 17.99 9.36
N LEU A 37 -3.93 16.94 8.56
CA LEU A 37 -5.03 16.09 8.14
C LEU A 37 -5.05 14.80 8.96
N VAL A 38 -6.24 14.27 9.19
CA VAL A 38 -6.42 12.93 9.74
C VAL A 38 -6.27 11.94 8.59
N PRO A 39 -5.34 10.97 8.67
CA PRO A 39 -5.24 9.92 7.66
C PRO A 39 -6.53 9.10 7.59
N VAL A 40 -6.85 8.60 6.39
CA VAL A 40 -7.95 7.64 6.22
C VAL A 40 -7.70 6.38 7.05
N SER A 41 -8.76 5.68 7.44
CA SER A 41 -8.66 4.38 8.09
C SER A 41 -8.01 3.33 7.18
N LEU A 42 -7.62 2.17 7.74
CA LEU A 42 -7.08 1.06 6.96
C LEU A 42 -8.09 0.55 5.90
N ASP A 43 -9.37 0.43 6.29
CA ASP A 43 -10.43 -0.02 5.37
C ASP A 43 -10.64 0.97 4.23
N GLU A 44 -10.65 2.28 4.53
CA GLU A 44 -10.72 3.32 3.51
C GLU A 44 -9.46 3.34 2.64
N TRP A 45 -8.29 3.08 3.21
CA TRP A 45 -7.04 2.98 2.46
C TRP A 45 -7.09 1.85 1.41
N PHE A 46 -7.62 0.68 1.77
CA PHE A 46 -7.89 -0.39 0.81
C PHE A 46 -8.78 0.09 -0.34
N LEU A 47 -9.86 0.81 -0.01
CA LEU A 47 -10.78 1.35 -1.01
C LEU A 47 -10.08 2.37 -1.92
N LYS A 48 -9.28 3.29 -1.37
CA LYS A 48 -8.52 4.28 -2.15
C LYS A 48 -7.52 3.62 -3.10
N ASN A 49 -6.84 2.56 -2.67
CA ASN A 49 -5.89 1.82 -3.50
C ASN A 49 -6.59 1.05 -4.63
N PHE A 50 -7.80 0.55 -4.39
CA PHE A 50 -8.59 -0.13 -5.42
C PHE A 50 -9.22 0.85 -6.43
N ASN A 51 -9.93 1.87 -5.94
CA ASN A 51 -10.59 2.89 -6.75
C ASN A 51 -10.74 4.19 -5.94
N PRO A 52 -10.13 5.30 -6.36
CA PRO A 52 -9.68 5.58 -7.73
C PRO A 52 -8.32 4.97 -8.13
N GLY A 53 -7.58 4.43 -7.17
CA GLY A 53 -6.20 4.00 -7.37
C GLY A 53 -5.23 4.94 -6.65
N ILE A 54 -4.09 4.41 -6.23
CA ILE A 54 -3.17 5.12 -5.33
C ILE A 54 -2.71 6.48 -5.87
N MET A 55 -2.34 6.57 -7.14
CA MET A 55 -1.81 7.81 -7.72
C MET A 55 -2.87 8.90 -7.80
N GLU A 56 -4.11 8.56 -8.16
CA GLU A 56 -5.20 9.53 -8.21
C GLU A 56 -5.54 10.03 -6.81
N TYR A 57 -5.57 9.14 -5.81
CA TYR A 57 -5.74 9.56 -4.42
C TYR A 57 -4.64 10.52 -3.95
N LEU A 58 -3.37 10.20 -4.23
CA LEU A 58 -2.24 11.05 -3.80
C LEU A 58 -2.25 12.42 -4.49
N ILE A 59 -2.48 12.46 -5.81
CA ILE A 59 -2.36 13.69 -6.60
C ILE A 59 -3.64 14.52 -6.53
N GLU A 60 -4.80 13.92 -6.78
CA GLU A 60 -6.05 14.66 -6.96
C GLU A 60 -6.75 14.94 -5.62
N GLU A 61 -6.73 13.99 -4.68
CA GLU A 61 -7.41 14.18 -3.38
C GLU A 61 -6.49 14.81 -2.32
N LEU A 62 -5.24 14.34 -2.20
CA LEU A 62 -4.29 14.89 -1.23
C LEU A 62 -3.46 16.06 -1.79
N GLY A 63 -3.57 16.34 -3.09
CA GLY A 63 -2.90 17.46 -3.73
C GLY A 63 -1.38 17.34 -3.77
N PHE A 64 -0.83 16.13 -3.89
CA PHE A 64 0.62 15.94 -3.90
C PHE A 64 1.21 16.50 -5.20
N SER A 65 2.22 17.35 -5.05
CA SER A 65 3.10 17.73 -6.15
C SER A 65 4.02 16.57 -6.54
N GLU A 66 4.65 16.66 -7.71
CA GLU A 66 5.62 15.67 -8.16
C GLU A 66 6.77 15.47 -7.15
N ALA A 67 7.26 16.54 -6.53
CA ALA A 67 8.29 16.47 -5.49
C ALA A 67 7.81 15.72 -4.23
N GLU A 68 6.53 15.90 -3.86
CA GLU A 68 5.92 15.19 -2.74
C GLU A 68 5.67 13.72 -3.05
N VAL A 69 5.33 13.37 -4.29
CA VAL A 69 5.27 11.97 -4.75
C VAL A 69 6.64 11.29 -4.63
N GLN A 70 7.75 11.99 -4.89
CA GLN A 70 9.08 11.42 -4.67
C GLN A 70 9.40 11.19 -3.19
N ILE A 71 8.89 12.05 -2.29
CA ILE A 71 9.03 11.86 -0.84
C ILE A 71 8.19 10.66 -0.39
N GLU A 72 6.95 10.55 -0.87
CA GLU A 72 6.07 9.40 -0.65
C GLU A 72 6.76 8.10 -1.09
N TYR A 73 7.26 8.07 -2.32
CA TYR A 73 7.95 6.91 -2.88
C TYR A 73 9.16 6.50 -2.03
N ARG A 74 9.96 7.46 -1.57
CA ARG A 74 11.11 7.16 -0.71
C ARG A 74 10.66 6.54 0.61
N ILE A 75 9.64 7.09 1.26
CA ILE A 75 9.10 6.55 2.53
C ILE A 75 8.56 5.14 2.29
N TRP A 76 7.73 4.93 1.25
CA TRP A 76 7.22 3.61 0.89
C TRP A 76 8.34 2.61 0.61
N ARG A 77 9.40 3.02 -0.09
CA ARG A 77 10.60 2.19 -0.34
C ARG A 77 11.33 1.81 0.94
N GLU A 78 11.43 2.72 1.93
CA GLU A 78 12.06 2.42 3.22
C GLU A 78 11.25 1.36 3.99
N HIS A 79 9.92 1.48 4.03
CA HIS A 79 9.04 0.50 4.70
C HIS A 79 9.07 -0.88 4.01
N THR A 80 8.92 -0.91 2.67
CA THR A 80 8.94 -2.16 1.90
C THR A 80 10.28 -2.89 1.95
N THR A 81 11.39 -2.17 2.14
CA THR A 81 12.73 -2.79 2.26
C THR A 81 12.98 -3.34 3.67
N ARG A 82 12.39 -2.73 4.70
CA ARG A 82 12.65 -3.08 6.10
C ARG A 82 11.76 -4.19 6.64
N THR A 83 10.54 -4.31 6.10
CA THR A 83 9.53 -5.23 6.62
C THR A 83 9.25 -6.33 5.62
N ILE A 84 9.24 -7.58 6.09
CA ILE A 84 8.74 -8.74 5.34
C ILE A 84 7.36 -9.05 5.91
N PRO A 85 6.28 -8.98 5.12
CA PRO A 85 4.93 -9.18 5.62
C PRO A 85 4.67 -10.67 5.85
N HIS A 86 3.79 -10.98 6.79
CA HIS A 86 3.38 -12.36 7.03
C HIS A 86 2.47 -12.87 5.92
N PHE A 87 2.60 -14.14 5.57
CA PHE A 87 1.59 -14.82 4.76
C PHE A 87 0.26 -14.85 5.51
N PHE A 88 -0.85 -14.74 4.77
CA PHE A 88 -2.16 -15.04 5.36
C PHE A 88 -2.22 -16.49 5.84
N PRO A 89 -3.05 -16.80 6.86
CA PRO A 89 -3.25 -18.16 7.31
C PRO A 89 -3.53 -19.11 6.14
N ASP A 90 -2.95 -20.31 6.22
CA ASP A 90 -3.13 -21.42 5.29
C ASP A 90 -2.55 -21.26 3.88
N ILE A 91 -2.04 -20.09 3.48
CA ILE A 91 -1.33 -19.92 2.19
C ILE A 91 -0.09 -20.83 2.10
N LEU A 92 0.62 -21.03 3.23
CA LEU A 92 1.80 -21.90 3.30
C LEU A 92 1.50 -23.36 3.68
N ASN A 93 0.26 -23.67 4.06
CA ASN A 93 -0.15 -25.01 4.50
C ASN A 93 -0.84 -25.82 3.38
N ALA A 94 -0.92 -25.27 2.17
CA ALA A 94 -1.61 -25.84 1.02
C ALA A 94 -0.80 -26.92 0.27
#